data_AF-A0A4Q4YTM5-F1
#
_entry.id   AF-A0A4Q4YTM5-F1
#
_cell.length_a   1.000
_cell.length_b   1.000
_cell.length_c   1.000
_cell.angle_alpha   90.00
_cell.angle_beta   90.00
_cell.angle_gamma   90.00
#
_symmetry.space_group_name_H-M   'P 1'
#
loop_
_entity.id
_entity.type
_entity.pdbx_description
1 polymer ?
#
loop_
_entity_poly.entity_id
_entity_poly.type
_entity_poly.pdbx_seq_one_letter_code
_entity_poly.pdbx_strand_id
1 'polypeptide(L)'
;MRGFEWQDQRGVEGTGFVRALRSLLTSHLPRFHSSLDRIIRDTLHNELQITGEDGFTYVQLFPLIKRITTKVNCFIFFGETLSQNDVFTEAALEFPRIVIMTAEFMRMTPDLLRP
;
A
#
# COMPACT_ATOMS: atom_id res chain seq x y z
N MET A 1 15.78 -7.45 11.39
CA MET A 1 15.06 -8.74 11.49
C MET A 1 16.09 -9.85 11.65
N ARG A 2 16.32 -10.35 12.86
CA ARG A 2 17.16 -11.56 13.04
C ARG A 2 16.32 -12.77 12.64
N GLY A 3 16.79 -13.54 11.67
CA GLY A 3 16.11 -14.74 11.17
C GLY A 3 15.23 -14.55 9.93
N PHE A 4 15.17 -13.34 9.34
CA PHE A 4 14.60 -13.16 8.00
C PHE A 4 15.76 -13.17 6.99
N GLU A 5 16.09 -14.36 6.50
CA GLU A 5 17.02 -14.50 5.38
C GLU A 5 16.29 -14.08 4.10
N TRP A 6 16.55 -12.85 3.62
CA TRP A 6 16.24 -12.51 2.24
C TRP A 6 17.23 -13.27 1.34
N GLN A 7 16.87 -14.49 0.95
CA GLN A 7 17.66 -15.26 0.00
C GLN A 7 17.46 -14.64 -1.39
N ASP A 8 18.47 -13.93 -1.89
CA ASP A 8 18.51 -13.33 -3.25
C ASP A 8 18.67 -14.42 -4.34
N GLN A 9 17.95 -15.54 -4.22
CA GLN A 9 17.83 -16.52 -5.29
C GLN A 9 16.64 -16.16 -6.17
N ARG A 10 16.89 -15.24 -7.13
CA ARG A 10 15.96 -14.93 -8.21
C ARG A 10 15.66 -16.19 -9.02
N GLY A 11 14.60 -16.92 -8.65
CA GLY A 11 14.13 -18.08 -9.40
C GLY A 11 13.21 -19.02 -8.63
N VAL A 12 13.43 -19.19 -7.32
CA VAL A 12 12.67 -20.20 -6.53
C VAL A 12 11.51 -19.57 -5.77
N GLU A 13 11.71 -18.42 -5.11
CA GLU A 13 10.66 -17.74 -4.31
C GLU A 13 9.77 -16.79 -5.13
N GLY A 14 10.22 -16.31 -6.28
CA GLY A 14 9.48 -15.37 -7.13
C GLY A 14 8.30 -15.98 -7.88
N THR A 15 8.25 -17.31 -8.03
CA THR A 15 7.20 -18.01 -8.80
C THR A 15 5.82 -17.81 -8.18
N GLY A 16 5.73 -17.83 -6.85
CA GLY A 16 4.50 -17.58 -6.11
C GLY A 16 3.97 -16.15 -6.33
N PHE A 17 4.85 -15.15 -6.21
CA PHE A 17 4.49 -13.75 -6.45
C PHE A 17 4.13 -13.48 -7.91
N VAL A 18 4.91 -14.01 -8.86
CA VAL A 18 4.61 -13.88 -10.29
C VAL A 18 3.28 -14.56 -10.61
N ARG A 19 3.02 -15.76 -10.08
CA ARG A 19 1.73 -16.44 -10.28
C ARG A 19 0.58 -15.65 -9.64
N ALA A 20 0.73 -15.18 -8.41
CA ALA A 20 -0.31 -14.43 -7.71
C ALA A 20 -0.61 -13.09 -8.39
N LEU A 21 0.40 -12.27 -8.67
CA LEU A 21 0.23 -10.93 -9.21
C LEU A 21 -0.01 -10.91 -10.73
N ARG A 22 0.71 -11.72 -11.49
CA ARG A 22 0.68 -11.68 -12.97
C ARG A 22 -0.35 -12.60 -13.58
N SER A 23 -0.66 -13.72 -12.93
CA SER A 23 -1.64 -14.68 -13.44
C SER A 23 -2.97 -14.55 -12.71
N LEU A 24 -3.00 -14.77 -11.39
CA LEU A 24 -4.24 -14.86 -10.64
C LEU A 24 -4.93 -13.50 -10.53
N LEU A 25 -4.23 -12.48 -10.06
CA LEU A 25 -4.79 -11.14 -9.91
C LEU A 25 -5.26 -10.58 -11.25
N THR A 26 -4.46 -10.70 -12.31
CA THR A 26 -4.85 -10.25 -13.64
C THR A 26 -6.07 -11.00 -14.18
N SER A 27 -6.15 -12.33 -13.98
CA SER A 27 -7.31 -13.12 -14.41
C SER A 27 -8.58 -12.82 -13.62
N HIS A 28 -8.46 -12.43 -12.35
CA HIS A 28 -9.58 -12.12 -11.47
C HIS A 28 -9.92 -10.62 -11.40
N LEU A 29 -9.09 -9.76 -11.99
CA LEU A 29 -9.29 -8.31 -12.02
C LEU A 29 -10.69 -7.89 -12.49
N PRO A 30 -11.28 -8.50 -13.55
CA PRO A 30 -12.63 -8.15 -13.98
C PRO A 30 -13.70 -8.36 -12.88
N ARG A 31 -13.49 -9.34 -11.99
CA ARG A 31 -14.40 -9.59 -10.86
C ARG A 31 -14.29 -8.54 -9.77
N PHE A 32 -13.11 -7.94 -9.61
CA PHE A 32 -12.87 -6.89 -8.62
C PHE A 32 -13.22 -5.49 -9.14
N HIS A 33 -13.42 -5.32 -10.45
CA HIS A 33 -13.58 -4.01 -11.10
C HIS A 33 -14.63 -3.13 -10.41
N SER A 34 -15.83 -3.65 -10.13
CA SER A 34 -16.90 -2.88 -9.47
C SER A 34 -16.52 -2.45 -8.05
N SER A 35 -15.88 -3.35 -7.28
CA SER A 35 -15.41 -3.06 -5.93
C SER A 35 -14.28 -2.02 -5.93
N LEU A 36 -13.35 -2.12 -6.88
CA LEU A 36 -12.24 -1.17 -7.03
C LEU A 36 -12.73 0.22 -7.41
N ASP A 37 -13.64 0.31 -8.40
CA ASP A 37 -14.24 1.58 -8.82
C ASP A 37 -14.98 2.24 -7.65
N ARG A 38 -15.75 1.47 -6.87
CA ARG A 38 -16.40 1.96 -5.64
C ARG A 38 -15.38 2.52 -4.64
N ILE A 39 -14.35 1.76 -4.28
CA ILE A 39 -13.33 2.20 -3.30
C ILE A 39 -12.64 3.49 -3.75
N ILE A 40 -12.32 3.59 -5.04
CA ILE A 40 -11.68 4.79 -5.61
C ILE A 40 -12.63 5.98 -5.55
N ARG A 41 -13.89 5.83 -5.99
CA ARG A 41 -14.89 6.90 -5.96
C ARG A 41 -15.19 7.37 -4.55
N ASP A 42 -15.41 6.46 -3.61
CA ASP A 42 -15.69 6.77 -2.22
C ASP A 42 -14.52 7.55 -1.59
N THR A 43 -13.29 7.12 -1.86
CA THR A 43 -12.09 7.80 -1.34
C THR A 43 -11.93 9.20 -1.95
N LEU A 44 -12.11 9.35 -3.26
CA LEU A 44 -12.06 10.66 -3.92
C LEU A 44 -13.17 11.58 -3.41
N HIS A 45 -14.40 11.06 -3.28
CA HIS A 45 -15.53 11.83 -2.81
C HIS A 45 -15.29 12.38 -1.40
N ASN A 46 -14.78 11.54 -0.49
CA ASN A 46 -14.49 11.93 0.89
C ASN A 46 -13.41 13.01 0.97
N GLU A 47 -12.35 12.90 0.18
CA GLU A 47 -11.23 13.86 0.16
C GLU A 47 -11.61 15.18 -0.53
N LEU A 48 -12.54 15.12 -1.49
CA LEU A 48 -13.03 16.29 -2.23
C LEU A 48 -14.25 16.97 -1.58
N GLN A 49 -14.75 16.50 -0.43
CA GLN A 49 -15.89 17.13 0.25
C GLN A 49 -15.58 18.54 0.78
N ILE A 50 -14.33 18.78 1.18
CA ILE A 50 -13.97 20.01 1.87
C ILE A 50 -13.77 21.11 0.82
N THR A 51 -14.73 22.02 0.74
CA THR A 51 -14.65 23.19 -0.14
C THR A 51 -14.08 24.37 0.65
N GLY A 52 -13.09 25.06 0.07
CA GLY A 52 -12.54 26.29 0.60
C GLY A 52 -13.51 27.47 0.50
N GLU A 53 -13.19 28.58 1.15
CA GLU A 53 -13.99 29.81 1.11
C GLU A 53 -14.13 30.40 -0.30
N ASP A 54 -13.20 30.05 -1.20
CA ASP A 54 -13.17 30.43 -2.61
C ASP A 54 -14.05 29.54 -3.51
N GLY A 55 -14.71 28.53 -2.95
CA GLY A 55 -15.52 27.57 -3.69
C GLY A 55 -14.70 26.47 -4.39
N PHE A 56 -13.38 26.42 -4.18
CA PHE A 56 -12.51 25.37 -4.72
C PHE A 56 -12.07 24.38 -3.64
N THR A 57 -11.80 23.15 -4.06
CA THR A 57 -11.24 22.11 -3.18
C THR A 57 -9.78 21.85 -3.52
N TYR A 58 -8.93 21.96 -2.51
CA TYR A 58 -7.50 21.70 -2.62
C TYR A 58 -7.15 20.37 -1.95
N VAL A 59 -6.48 19.49 -2.68
CA VAL A 59 -6.00 18.21 -2.15
C VAL A 59 -4.54 18.01 -2.48
N GLN A 60 -3.79 17.46 -1.53
CA GLN A 60 -2.43 17.02 -1.78
C GLN A 60 -2.45 15.73 -2.62
N LEU A 61 -2.14 15.87 -3.90
CA LEU A 61 -2.24 14.79 -4.88
C LEU A 61 -1.46 13.53 -4.47
N PHE A 62 -0.24 13.70 -3.97
CA PHE A 62 0.63 12.57 -3.64
C PHE A 62 0.12 11.75 -2.44
N PRO A 63 -0.23 12.37 -1.28
CA PRO A 63 -0.95 11.68 -0.20
C PRO A 63 -2.24 11.00 -0.64
N LEU A 64 -3.04 11.66 -1.48
CA LEU A 64 -4.30 11.11 -1.99
C LEU A 64 -4.07 9.82 -2.78
N ILE A 65 -3.18 9.85 -3.77
CA ILE A 65 -2.85 8.68 -4.60
C ILE A 65 -2.30 7.56 -3.72
N LYS A 66 -1.45 7.89 -2.74
CA LYS A 66 -0.91 6.89 -1.81
C LYS A 66 -2.02 6.23 -1.01
N ARG A 67 -2.97 7.00 -0.47
CA ARG A 67 -4.11 6.50 0.31
C ARG A 67 -5.02 5.59 -0.54
N ILE A 68 -5.36 6.01 -1.77
CA ILE A 68 -6.15 5.21 -2.71
C ILE A 68 -5.44 3.89 -3.03
N THR A 69 -4.15 3.95 -3.36
CA THR A 69 -3.36 2.76 -3.70
C THR A 69 -3.28 1.79 -2.52
N THR A 70 -3.07 2.31 -1.30
CA THR A 70 -3.07 1.47 -0.09
C THR A 70 -4.43 0.81 0.12
N LYS A 71 -5.54 1.54 0.04
CA LYS A 71 -6.89 0.97 0.19
C LYS A 71 -7.19 -0.13 -0.82
N VAL A 72 -6.86 0.11 -2.09
CA VAL A 72 -7.00 -0.87 -3.17
C VAL A 72 -6.16 -2.13 -2.91
N ASN A 73 -4.90 -1.95 -2.53
CA ASN A 73 -4.02 -3.08 -2.20
C ASN A 73 -4.54 -3.85 -0.98
N CYS A 74 -4.98 -3.14 0.07
CA CYS A 74 -5.56 -3.77 1.25
C CYS A 74 -6.78 -4.62 0.90
N PHE A 75 -7.67 -4.12 0.04
CA PHE A 75 -8.82 -4.87 -0.43
C PHE A 75 -8.43 -6.11 -1.24
N ILE A 76 -7.51 -5.97 -2.20
CA ILE A 76 -7.08 -7.08 -3.07
C ILE A 76 -6.42 -8.21 -2.26
N PHE A 77 -5.55 -7.87 -1.30
CA PHE A 77 -4.75 -8.87 -0.60
C PHE A 77 -5.37 -9.38 0.71
N PHE A 78 -6.20 -8.57 1.37
CA PHE A 78 -6.73 -8.90 2.70
C PHE A 78 -8.26 -8.94 2.75
N GLY A 79 -8.94 -8.62 1.64
CA GLY A 79 -10.39 -8.64 1.53
C GLY A 79 -11.08 -7.43 2.18
N GLU A 80 -12.41 -7.44 2.12
CA GLU A 80 -13.21 -6.28 2.51
C GLU A 80 -13.11 -5.95 4.00
N THR A 81 -13.18 -6.96 4.87
CA THR A 81 -13.22 -6.80 6.33
C THR A 81 -11.99 -6.06 6.88
N LEU A 82 -10.79 -6.41 6.42
CA LEU A 82 -9.55 -5.75 6.84
C LEU A 82 -9.33 -4.42 6.13
N SER A 83 -9.76 -4.31 4.87
CA SER A 83 -9.64 -3.05 4.11
C SER A 83 -10.52 -1.91 4.63
N GLN A 84 -11.63 -2.23 5.31
CA GLN A 84 -12.51 -1.24 5.95
C GLN A 84 -12.01 -0.79 7.32
N ASN A 85 -11.00 -1.46 7.89
CA ASN A 85 -10.41 -1.04 9.14
C ASN A 85 -9.40 0.09 8.89
N ASP A 86 -9.74 1.28 9.35
CA ASP A 86 -8.90 2.47 9.17
C ASP A 86 -7.55 2.34 9.89
N VAL A 87 -7.51 1.70 11.06
CA VAL A 87 -6.26 1.46 11.81
C VAL A 87 -5.33 0.55 11.01
N PHE A 88 -5.88 -0.50 10.41
CA PHE A 88 -5.11 -1.41 9.55
C PHE A 88 -4.60 -0.69 8.30
N THR A 89 -5.46 0.10 7.65
CA THR A 89 -5.12 0.81 6.42
C THR A 89 -4.05 1.88 6.65
N GLU A 90 -4.13 2.63 7.75
CA GLU A 90 -3.12 3.63 8.10
C GLU A 90 -1.78 2.95 8.43
N ALA A 91 -1.80 1.87 9.20
CA ALA A 91 -0.59 1.08 9.46
C ALA A 91 0.04 0.53 8.17
N ALA A 92 -0.77 0.06 7.22
CA ALA A 92 -0.31 -0.41 5.91
C ALA A 92 0.28 0.72 5.05
N LEU A 93 -0.20 1.96 5.21
CA LEU A 93 0.34 3.14 4.54
C LEU A 93 1.68 3.59 5.16
N GLU A 94 1.80 3.50 6.48
CA GLU A 94 2.96 3.95 7.23
C GLU A 94 4.13 2.95 7.18
N PHE A 95 3.82 1.65 7.25
CA PHE A 95 4.82 0.59 7.36
C PHE A 95 5.94 0.65 6.32
N PRO A 96 5.67 0.79 5.00
CA PRO A 96 6.75 0.87 3.99
C PRO A 96 7.68 2.07 4.22
N ARG A 97 7.14 3.20 4.68
CA ARG A 97 7.94 4.40 4.96
C ARG A 97 8.86 4.15 6.14
N ILE A 98 8.34 3.62 7.26
CA ILE A 98 9.14 3.33 8.44
C ILE A 98 10.26 2.35 8.11
N VAL A 99 9.94 1.28 7.37
CA VAL A 99 10.94 0.25 7.02
C VAL A 99 12.08 0.84 6.19
N ILE A 100 11.76 1.61 5.15
CA ILE A 100 12.77 2.24 4.30
C ILE A 100 13.60 3.24 5.11
N MET A 101 12.93 4.12 5.86
CA MET A 101 13.61 5.14 6.65
C MET A 101 14.53 4.51 7.70
N THR A 102 14.07 3.47 8.40
CA THR A 102 14.88 2.73 9.37
C THR A 102 16.08 2.05 8.70
N ALA A 103 15.89 1.43 7.54
CA ALA A 103 16.99 0.82 6.79
C ALA A 103 18.04 1.85 6.37
N GLU A 104 17.62 3.03 5.90
CA GLU A 104 18.54 4.12 5.54
C GLU A 104 19.26 4.68 6.77
N PHE A 105 18.58 4.84 7.90
CA PHE A 105 19.25 5.20 9.15
C PHE A 105 20.34 4.19 9.51
N MET A 106 20.04 2.89 9.48
CA MET A 106 21.02 1.85 9.80
C MET A 106 22.22 1.79 8.84
N ARG A 107 22.05 2.24 7.59
CA ARG A 107 23.14 2.38 6.61
C ARG A 107 24.07 3.54 6.94
N MET A 108 23.50 4.64 7.46
CA MET A 108 24.27 5.82 7.86
C MET A 108 24.94 5.66 9.23
N THR A 109 24.48 4.72 10.06
CA THR A 109 25.06 4.44 11.37
C THR A 109 26.43 3.75 11.26
N PRO A 110 27.44 4.15 12.06
CA PRO A 110 28.74 3.46 12.15
C PRO A 110 28.57 1.97 12.47
N ASP A 111 29.47 1.14 11.95
CA ASP A 111 29.40 -0.32 12.09
C ASP A 111 29.36 -0.81 13.54
N LEU A 112 29.88 -0.04 14.49
CA LEU A 112 29.85 -0.35 15.93
C LEU A 112 28.43 -0.36 16.53
N LEU A 113 27.51 0.40 15.95
CA LEU A 113 26.14 0.56 16.44
C LEU A 113 25.10 -0.17 15.58
N ARG A 114 25.55 -0.92 14.56
CA ARG A 114 24.69 -1.75 13.72
C ARG A 114 24.45 -3.10 14.44
N PRO A 115 23.20 -3.52 14.68
CA PRO A 115 22.84 -4.73 15.46
C PRO A 115 23.09 -6.07 14.75
#